data_AF-A0A7X9BRZ2-F1
#
_entry.id   AF-A0A7X9BRZ2-F1
#
_cell.length_a   1.000
_cell.length_b   1.000
_cell.length_c   1.000
_cell.angle_alpha   90.00
_cell.angle_beta   90.00
_cell.angle_gamma   90.00
#
_symmetry.space_group_name_H-M   'P 1'
#
loop_
_entity.id
_entity.type
_entity.pdbx_description
1 polymer ?
#
loop_
_entity_poly.entity_id
_entity_poly.type
_entity_poly.pdbx_seq_one_letter_code
_entity_poly.pdbx_strand_id
1 'polypeptide(L)'
;GGHSEHHTGLAVDVIKNNYSVEKTKEFEWYSKNAHKYGFIIRYPKGKEYITGYKYEPWHLRYVGDIAKEIYESGLTYEEYYVTRIEPYR
;
A
#
# COMPACT_ATOMS: atom_id res chain seq x y z
N GLY A 1 7.65 1.21 -20.77
CA GLY A 1 7.93 1.66 -19.38
C GLY A 1 7.13 2.92 -19.10
N GLY A 2 6.70 3.15 -17.86
CA GLY A 2 5.95 4.37 -17.49
C GLY A 2 4.87 4.20 -16.41
N HIS A 3 4.44 2.96 -16.12
CA HIS A 3 3.31 2.70 -15.21
C HIS A 3 3.72 2.31 -13.78
N SER A 4 5.00 2.41 -13.41
CA SER A 4 5.47 2.05 -12.06
C SER A 4 5.30 3.21 -11.08
N GLU A 5 4.75 2.94 -9.90
CA GLU A 5 4.63 3.93 -8.83
C GLU A 5 5.98 4.43 -8.30
N HIS A 6 7.07 3.66 -8.43
CA HIS A 6 8.40 4.12 -8.00
C HIS A 6 8.85 5.38 -8.73
N HIS A 7 8.36 5.63 -9.95
CA HIS A 7 8.66 6.88 -10.67
C HIS A 7 8.07 8.12 -10.00
N THR A 8 7.11 7.98 -9.09
CA THR A 8 6.55 9.10 -8.33
C THR A 8 7.47 9.57 -7.20
N GLY A 9 8.45 8.76 -6.80
CA GLY A 9 9.24 8.98 -5.59
C GLY A 9 8.46 8.76 -4.28
N LEU A 10 7.22 8.26 -4.34
CA LEU A 10 6.35 8.02 -3.18
C LEU A 10 6.18 6.53 -2.83
N ALA A 11 6.84 5.64 -3.55
CA ALA A 11 6.78 4.20 -3.31
C ALA A 11 8.15 3.63 -2.93
N VAL A 12 8.19 2.75 -1.94
CA VAL A 12 9.40 2.09 -1.43
C VAL A 12 9.15 0.60 -1.23
N ASP A 13 10.11 -0.21 -1.65
CA ASP A 13 10.14 -1.64 -1.38
C ASP A 13 10.92 -1.92 -0.11
N VAL A 14 10.25 -2.49 0.90
CA VAL A 14 10.88 -2.92 2.15
C VAL A 14 11.28 -4.39 2.03
N ILE A 15 12.46 -4.62 1.47
CA ILE A 15 13.07 -5.94 1.28
C ILE A 15 14.46 -6.01 1.95
N LYS A 16 14.90 -7.24 2.26
CA LYS A 16 16.26 -7.49 2.75
C LYS A 16 17.13 -8.10 1.66
N ASN A 17 16.93 -9.40 1.40
CA ASN A 17 17.69 -10.17 0.40
C ASN A 17 16.82 -10.71 -0.73
N ASN A 18 15.50 -10.79 -0.51
CA ASN A 18 14.52 -11.27 -1.48
C ASN A 18 13.13 -10.69 -1.14
N TYR A 19 12.17 -11.00 -2.00
CA TYR A 19 10.77 -10.57 -1.91
C TYR A 19 9.91 -11.45 -0.96
N SER A 20 10.47 -12.49 -0.34
CA SER A 20 9.74 -13.36 0.58
C SER A 20 9.70 -12.77 1.99
N VAL A 21 8.94 -11.68 2.15
CA VAL A 21 8.92 -10.86 3.37
C VAL A 21 7.84 -11.24 4.39
N GLU A 22 6.76 -11.94 4.00
CA GLU A 22 5.57 -12.17 4.86
C GLU A 22 5.87 -12.83 6.23
N LYS A 23 6.95 -13.61 6.31
CA LYS A 23 7.35 -14.32 7.54
C LYS A 23 8.43 -13.59 8.34
N THR A 24 8.81 -12.38 7.93
CA THR A 24 9.84 -11.61 8.61
C THR A 24 9.25 -10.70 9.68
N LYS A 25 10.07 -10.34 10.67
CA LYS A 25 9.67 -9.42 11.75
C LYS A 25 9.41 -8.01 11.21
N GLU A 26 10.11 -7.63 10.14
CA GLU A 26 9.94 -6.36 9.46
C GLU A 26 8.54 -6.26 8.85
N PHE A 27 8.08 -7.28 8.11
CA PHE A 27 6.72 -7.32 7.56
C PHE A 27 5.65 -7.28 8.66
N GLU A 28 5.83 -8.06 9.72
CA GLU A 28 4.91 -7.99 10.87
C GLU A 28 4.84 -6.57 11.45
N TRP A 29 5.98 -5.88 11.52
CA TRP A 29 6.02 -4.52 12.03
C TRP A 29 5.33 -3.53 11.10
N TYR A 30 5.71 -3.46 9.82
CA TYR A 30 5.14 -2.43 8.94
C TYR A 30 3.69 -2.73 8.55
N SER A 31 3.26 -4.00 8.47
CA SER A 31 1.84 -4.32 8.26
C SER A 31 0.95 -3.77 9.39
N LYS A 32 1.48 -3.63 10.61
CA LYS A 32 0.75 -3.09 11.77
C LYS A 32 1.03 -1.62 12.07
N ASN A 33 2.03 -1.00 11.43
CA ASN A 33 2.52 0.34 11.83
C ASN A 33 2.71 1.33 10.68
N ALA A 34 2.85 0.90 9.42
CA ALA A 34 3.15 1.78 8.29
C ALA A 34 2.17 2.97 8.17
N HIS A 35 0.88 2.72 8.43
CA HIS A 35 -0.18 3.74 8.37
C HIS A 35 0.03 4.90 9.36
N LYS A 36 0.73 4.66 10.47
CA LYS A 36 1.09 5.70 11.46
C LYS A 36 2.11 6.70 10.91
N TYR A 37 2.79 6.34 9.83
CA TYR A 37 3.81 7.13 9.16
C TYR A 37 3.39 7.59 7.76
N GLY A 38 2.09 7.47 7.43
CA GLY A 38 1.55 7.89 6.13
C GLY A 38 1.73 6.86 5.01
N PHE A 39 2.08 5.61 5.33
CA PHE A 39 2.29 4.55 4.34
C PHE A 39 1.20 3.47 4.40
N ILE A 40 0.89 2.88 3.25
CA ILE A 40 0.03 1.70 3.13
C ILE A 40 0.74 0.60 2.36
N ILE A 41 0.39 -0.67 2.61
CA ILE A 41 0.71 -1.77 1.69
C ILE A 41 -0.17 -1.57 0.46
N ARG A 42 0.45 -1.21 -0.67
CA ARG A 42 -0.28 -0.71 -1.83
C ARG A 42 -1.07 -1.77 -2.57
N TYR A 43 -0.50 -2.97 -2.65
CA TYR A 43 -1.04 -4.09 -3.40
C TYR A 43 -1.32 -5.24 -2.43
N PRO A 44 -2.47 -5.20 -1.72
CA PRO A 44 -2.84 -6.25 -0.77
C PRO A 44 -3.32 -7.52 -1.47
N LYS A 45 -3.26 -8.64 -0.75
CA LYS A 45 -3.61 -9.97 -1.24
C LYS A 45 -5.10 -10.06 -1.56
N GLY A 46 -5.45 -10.64 -2.71
CA GLY A 46 -6.84 -10.87 -3.10
C GLY A 46 -7.55 -9.62 -3.62
N LYS A 47 -6.83 -8.54 -3.92
CA LYS A 47 -7.34 -7.28 -4.47
C LYS A 47 -6.75 -6.95 -5.84
N GLU A 48 -6.13 -7.93 -6.49
CA GLU A 48 -5.42 -7.77 -7.77
C GLU A 48 -6.35 -7.31 -8.89
N TYR A 49 -7.63 -7.73 -8.85
CA TYR A 49 -8.64 -7.31 -9.82
C TYR A 49 -9.06 -5.84 -9.68
N ILE A 50 -8.76 -5.22 -8.54
CA ILE A 50 -9.05 -3.80 -8.28
C ILE A 50 -7.81 -2.97 -8.60
N THR A 51 -6.66 -3.38 -8.04
CA THR A 51 -5.41 -2.61 -8.18
C THR A 51 -4.76 -2.79 -9.55
N GLY A 52 -5.01 -3.91 -10.23
CA GLY A 52 -4.35 -4.29 -11.48
C GLY A 52 -2.94 -4.88 -11.29
N TYR A 53 -2.47 -5.00 -10.04
CA TYR A 53 -1.14 -5.52 -9.70
C TYR A 53 -1.25 -6.76 -8.83
N LYS A 54 -0.25 -7.64 -8.93
CA LYS A 54 -0.14 -8.81 -8.05
C LYS A 54 0.07 -8.35 -6.61
N TYR A 55 -0.25 -9.24 -5.67
CA TYR A 55 0.09 -9.03 -4.27
C TYR A 55 1.61 -8.80 -4.09
N GLU A 56 1.96 -7.67 -3.48
CA GLU A 56 3.33 -7.26 -3.20
C GLU A 56 3.45 -6.78 -1.75
N PRO A 57 3.65 -7.71 -0.79
CA PRO A 57 3.69 -7.37 0.63
C PRO A 57 4.77 -6.37 1.01
N TRP A 58 5.82 -6.23 0.20
CA TRP A 58 6.95 -5.33 0.42
C TRP A 58 6.71 -3.90 -0.09
N HIS A 59 5.74 -3.68 -0.98
CA HIS A 59 5.56 -2.40 -1.67
C HIS A 59 4.72 -1.45 -0.82
N LEU A 60 5.38 -0.46 -0.23
CA LEU A 60 4.74 0.60 0.55
C LEU A 60 4.56 1.86 -0.30
N ARG A 61 3.36 2.45 -0.22
CA ARG A 61 3.03 3.73 -0.87
C ARG A 61 2.76 4.81 0.17
N TYR A 62 3.44 5.93 0.07
CA TYR A 62 3.14 7.13 0.85
C TYR A 62 1.87 7.81 0.32
N VAL A 63 0.91 8.00 1.22
CA VAL A 63 -0.37 8.68 0.97
C VAL A 63 -0.66 9.78 2.01
N GLY A 64 0.23 9.99 2.99
CA GLY A 64 0.07 11.02 4.01
C GLY A 64 -1.07 10.73 4.99
N ASP A 65 -1.83 11.75 5.38
CA ASP A 65 -2.78 11.70 6.50
C ASP A 65 -3.91 10.67 6.32
N ILE A 66 -4.26 10.33 5.08
CA ILE A 66 -5.31 9.34 4.77
C ILE A 66 -4.87 7.88 4.98
N ALA A 67 -3.59 7.62 5.24
CA ALA A 67 -3.07 6.26 5.39
C ALA A 67 -3.75 5.49 6.52
N LYS A 68 -4.05 6.18 7.63
CA LYS A 68 -4.74 5.60 8.78
C LYS A 68 -6.15 5.13 8.41
N GLU A 69 -6.92 5.96 7.72
CA GLU A 69 -8.28 5.63 7.32
C GLU A 69 -8.31 4.49 6.30
N ILE A 70 -7.39 4.48 5.34
CA ILE A 70 -7.25 3.39 4.37
C ILE A 70 -6.95 2.08 5.11
N TYR A 71 -5.99 2.08 6.02
CA TYR A 71 -5.62 0.91 6.81
C TYR A 71 -6.80 0.38 7.65
N GLU A 72 -7.49 1.25 8.39
CA GLU A 72 -8.61 0.86 9.25
C GLU A 72 -9.82 0.36 8.46
N SER A 73 -10.04 0.90 7.25
CA SER A 73 -11.15 0.49 6.38
C SER A 73 -10.95 -0.86 5.69
N GLY A 74 -9.69 -1.33 5.55
CA GLY A 74 -9.35 -2.51 4.76
C GLY A 74 -9.55 -2.36 3.24
N LEU A 75 -9.78 -1.12 2.77
CA LEU A 75 -9.93 -0.80 1.36
C LEU A 75 -8.57 -0.67 0.66
N THR A 76 -8.56 -0.93 -0.65
CA THR A 76 -7.47 -0.47 -1.52
C THR A 76 -7.48 1.06 -1.64
N TYR A 77 -6.38 1.63 -2.16
CA TYR A 77 -6.33 3.06 -2.44
C TYR A 77 -7.39 3.49 -3.47
N GLU A 78 -7.63 2.67 -4.50
CA GLU A 78 -8.66 2.89 -5.52
C GLU A 78 -10.06 2.91 -4.91
N GLU A 79 -10.41 1.89 -4.13
CA GLU A 79 -11.70 1.82 -3.44
C GLU A 79 -11.89 3.01 -2.50
N TYR A 80 -10.88 3.38 -1.73
CA TYR A 80 -10.94 4.53 -0.84
C TYR A 80 -11.11 5.84 -1.61
N TYR A 81 -10.37 6.04 -2.70
CA TYR A 81 -10.45 7.24 -3.51
C TYR A 81 -11.86 7.46 -4.08
N VAL A 82 -12.43 6.42 -4.70
CA VAL A 82 -13.77 6.50 -5.33
C VAL A 82 -14.90 6.61 -4.30
N THR A 83 -14.76 5.99 -3.13
CA THR A 83 -15.85 5.96 -2.13
C THR A 83 -15.79 7.10 -1.10
N ARG A 84 -14.62 7.71 -0.88
CA ARG A 84 -14.39 8.68 0.21
C ARG A 84 -13.84 10.03 -0.25
N ILE A 85 -13.12 10.11 -1.37
CA ILE A 85 -12.52 11.38 -1.85
C ILE A 85 -13.32 11.95 -3.02
N GLU A 86 -13.49 11.16 -4.08
CA GLU A 86 -14.16 11.59 -5.31
C GLU A 86 -15.60 12.10 -5.10
N PRO A 87 -16.45 11.52 -4.21
CA PRO A 87 -17.81 12.01 -4.01
C PRO A 87 -17.91 13.43 -3.45
N TYR A 88 -16.79 13.98 -2.96
CA TYR A 88 -16.70 15.32 -2.36
C TYR A 88 -15.82 16.28 -3.17
N ARG A 89 -15.39 15.88 -4.37
CA ARG A 89 -14.69 16.73 -5.34
C ARG A 89 -15.65 17.27 -6.39
#